data_AF-A0A5C5BBP8-F1
#
_entry.id   AF-A0A5C5BBP8-F1
#
_cell.length_a   1.000
_cell.length_b   1.000
_cell.length_c   1.000
_cell.angle_alpha   90.00
_cell.angle_beta   90.00
_cell.angle_gamma   90.00
#
_symmetry.space_group_name_H-M   'P 1'
#
loop_
_entity.id
_entity.type
_entity.pdbx_description
1 polymer ?
#
loop_
_entity_poly.entity_id
_entity_poly.type
_entity_poly.pdbx_seq_one_letter_code
_entity_poly.pdbx_strand_id
1 'polypeptide(L)' 'MPTGPKHQKYVAIPGEPGSFYAEDCRCMIGEDHDDDNESGGESLSVWDAADIWMSNGMDEDYTFGFSGDELRRAAGMD' A
#
# COMPACT_ATOMS: atom_id res chain seq x y z
N MET A 1 -15.87 10.76 -10.80
CA MET A 1 -14.81 11.17 -11.75
C MET A 1 -13.58 10.39 -11.33
N PRO A 2 -13.00 9.49 -12.14
CA PRO A 2 -11.81 8.75 -11.72
C PRO A 2 -10.63 9.71 -11.64
N THR A 3 -10.00 9.81 -10.46
CA THR A 3 -8.95 10.79 -10.11
C THR A 3 -7.55 10.16 -9.96
N GLY A 4 -7.36 8.92 -10.41
CA GLY A 4 -6.05 8.24 -10.41
C GLY A 4 -5.23 8.51 -11.67
N PRO A 5 -3.90 8.30 -11.62
CA PRO A 5 -3.06 8.35 -12.82
C PRO A 5 -3.52 7.28 -13.82
N LYS A 6 -3.55 7.64 -15.11
CA LYS A 6 -3.92 6.69 -16.16
C LYS A 6 -2.79 5.68 -16.35
N HIS A 7 -3.05 4.41 -16.09
CA HIS A 7 -2.16 3.32 -16.49
C HIS A 7 -2.79 2.48 -17.61
N GLN A 8 -1.94 1.81 -18.39
CA GLN A 8 -2.36 0.92 -19.48
C GLN A 8 -2.21 -0.53 -19.01
N LYS A 9 -3.23 -1.36 -19.20
CA LYS A 9 -3.10 -2.81 -19.02
C LYS A 9 -2.74 -3.46 -20.35
N TYR A 10 -1.80 -4.40 -20.31
CA TYR A 10 -1.38 -5.18 -21.47
C TYR A 10 -2.09 -6.51 -21.48
N VAL A 11 -2.91 -6.75 -22.50
CA VAL A 11 -3.68 -7.99 -22.62
C VAL A 11 -3.12 -8.81 -23.79
N ALA A 12 -2.88 -10.10 -23.53
CA ALA A 12 -2.38 -11.04 -24.53
C ALA A 12 -3.44 -11.26 -25.62
N ILE A 13 -3.02 -11.22 -26.88
CA ILE A 13 -3.91 -11.46 -28.02
C ILE A 13 -4.08 -12.98 -28.17
N PRO A 14 -5.31 -13.53 -28.04
CA PRO A 14 -5.53 -14.96 -28.21
C PRO A 14 -5.26 -15.36 -29.68
N GLY A 15 -4.38 -16.34 -29.87
CA GLY A 15 -4.00 -16.86 -31.19
C GLY A 15 -2.68 -16.34 -31.73
N GLU A 16 -2.12 -15.26 -31.15
CA GLU A 16 -0.84 -14.67 -31.56
C GLU A 16 0.12 -14.67 -30.36
N PRO A 17 0.80 -15.81 -30.07
CA PRO A 17 1.66 -15.93 -28.90
C PRO A 17 2.80 -14.92 -28.96
N GLY A 18 2.92 -14.08 -27.93
CA GLY A 18 3.91 -13.01 -27.85
C GLY A 18 3.41 -11.63 -28.30
N SER A 19 2.16 -11.53 -28.79
CA SER A 19 1.52 -10.27 -29.12
C SER A 19 0.59 -9.79 -28.00
N PHE A 20 0.73 -8.53 -27.61
CA PHE A 20 -0.08 -7.88 -26.57
C PHE A 20 -0.66 -6.56 -27.10
N TYR A 21 -1.84 -6.17 -26.64
CA TYR A 21 -2.39 -4.83 -26.89
C TYR A 21 -2.55 -4.06 -25.58
N ALA A 22 -2.27 -2.76 -25.64
CA ALA A 22 -2.47 -1.85 -24.54
C ALA A 22 -3.91 -1.35 -24.55
N GLU A 23 -4.62 -1.50 -23.44
CA GLU A 23 -5.94 -0.90 -23.22
C GLU A 23 -5.94 -0.05 -21.93
N ASP A 24 -6.77 0.99 -21.92
CA ASP A 24 -6.93 1.90 -20.78
C ASP A 24 -7.51 1.14 -19.58
N CYS A 25 -6.83 1.15 -18.41
CA CYS A 25 -7.45 0.54 -17.24
C CYS A 25 -8.58 1.41 -16.71
N ARG A 26 -9.72 0.77 -16.43
CA ARG A 26 -10.85 1.36 -15.69
C ARG A 26 -10.87 0.95 -14.23
N CYS A 27 -9.69 0.80 -13.63
CA CYS A 27 -9.52 0.46 -12.24
C CYS A 27 -10.16 1.57 -11.35
N MET A 28 -10.96 1.19 -10.35
CA MET A 28 -11.36 2.10 -9.28
C MET A 28 -10.20 2.19 -8.27
N ILE A 29 -10.06 3.32 -7.57
CA ILE A 29 -8.91 3.59 -6.67
C ILE A 29 -8.64 2.40 -5.73
N GLY A 30 -7.40 1.89 -5.74
CA GLY A 30 -6.91 0.86 -4.81
C GLY A 30 -6.60 -0.50 -5.43
N GLU A 31 -6.98 -0.77 -6.67
CA GLU A 31 -6.59 -1.98 -7.39
C GLU A 31 -5.52 -1.64 -8.43
N ASP A 32 -4.29 -1.44 -7.94
CA ASP A 32 -3.12 -1.20 -8.77
C ASP A 32 -2.64 -2.56 -9.30
N HIS A 33 -2.70 -2.72 -10.62
CA HIS A 33 -2.22 -3.92 -11.32
C HIS A 33 -0.73 -3.81 -11.68
N ASP A 34 0.05 -3.06 -10.90
CA ASP A 34 1.50 -3.14 -10.97
C ASP A 34 1.93 -4.37 -10.14
N ASP A 35 2.14 -5.48 -10.84
CA ASP A 35 2.83 -6.69 -10.34
C ASP A 35 4.33 -6.42 -10.15
N ASP A 36 4.70 -5.22 -9.71
CA ASP A 36 6.08 -4.86 -9.38
C ASP A 36 6.21 -4.79 -7.85
N ASN A 37 6.74 -5.89 -7.33
CA ASN A 37 7.22 -6.14 -5.98
C ASN A 37 8.09 -4.98 -5.42
N GLU A 38 7.48 -3.88 -5.01
CA GLU A 38 8.08 -2.89 -4.11
C GLU A 38 7.17 -2.58 -2.93
N SER A 39 7.54 -3.18 -1.80
CA SER A 39 7.20 -2.78 -0.44
C SER A 39 7.55 -1.29 -0.18
N GLY A 40 6.75 -0.35 -0.71
CA GLY A 40 7.08 1.09 -0.64
C GLY A 40 5.95 2.09 -0.85
N GLY A 41 4.68 1.68 -0.94
CA GLY A 41 3.56 2.60 -1.22
C GLY A 41 2.91 3.28 0.00
N GLU A 42 2.78 2.57 1.13
CA GLU A 42 2.07 3.09 2.32
C GLU A 42 2.40 2.34 3.63
N SER A 43 3.61 1.77 3.75
CA SER A 43 4.03 1.13 5.00
C SER A 43 4.54 2.19 6.00
N LEU A 44 3.81 2.40 7.09
CA LEU A 44 4.24 3.25 8.20
C LEU A 44 5.46 2.63 8.90
N SER A 45 6.46 3.44 9.21
CA SER A 45 7.60 3.01 10.04
C SER A 45 7.16 2.83 11.49
N VAL A 46 7.85 1.97 12.26
CA VAL A 46 7.52 1.75 13.68
C VAL A 46 7.56 3.04 14.52
N TRP A 47 8.43 4.00 14.16
CA TRP A 47 8.55 5.29 14.84
C TRP A 47 7.35 6.19 14.56
N ASP A 48 6.91 6.22 13.30
CA ASP A 48 5.75 7.00 12.86
C ASP A 48 4.46 6.39 13.42
N ALA A 49 4.34 5.07 13.36
CA ALA A 49 3.26 4.32 14.01
C ALA A 49 3.23 4.56 15.52
N ALA A 50 4.39 4.61 16.20
CA ALA A 50 4.46 4.87 17.63
C ALA A 50 4.02 6.30 17.99
N ASP A 51 4.38 7.31 17.20
CA ASP A 51 3.96 8.71 17.41
C ASP A 51 2.43 8.87 17.27
N ILE A 52 1.86 8.24 16.23
CA ILE A 52 0.41 8.24 16.01
C ILE A 52 -0.29 7.47 17.13
N TRP A 53 0.21 6.28 17.48
CA TRP A 53 -0.34 5.45 18.56
C TRP A 53 -0.34 6.19 19.91
N MET A 54 0.77 6.85 20.24
CA MET A 54 0.91 7.69 21.43
C MET A 54 -0.07 8.85 21.45
N SER A 55 -0.23 9.53 20.31
CA SER A 55 -1.16 10.66 20.16
C SER A 55 -2.62 10.24 20.26
N ASN A 56 -2.93 8.97 19.98
CA ASN A 56 -4.27 8.38 20.11
C ASN A 56 -4.51 7.69 21.47
N GLY A 57 -3.60 7.85 22.43
CA GLY A 57 -3.79 7.31 23.78
C GLY A 57 -3.43 5.84 23.94
N MET A 58 -2.51 5.33 23.11
CA MET A 58 -2.06 3.93 23.12
C MET A 58 -3.18 2.93 22.78
N ASP A 59 -4.05 3.34 21.87
CA ASP A 59 -5.20 2.54 21.44
C ASP A 59 -4.79 1.36 20.53
N GLU A 60 -5.35 0.18 20.78
CA GLU A 60 -4.98 -1.07 20.10
C GLU A 60 -5.30 -1.06 18.60
N ASP A 61 -6.30 -0.27 18.17
CA ASP A 61 -6.68 -0.13 16.77
C ASP A 61 -5.69 0.76 15.97
N TYR A 62 -4.82 1.51 16.66
CA TYR A 62 -3.80 2.37 16.05
C TYR A 62 -2.40 1.76 16.09
N THR A 63 -2.32 0.43 16.10
CA THR A 63 -1.04 -0.29 16.15
C THR A 63 -0.40 -0.50 14.78
N PHE A 64 -1.13 -0.23 13.69
CA PHE A 64 -0.65 -0.30 12.29
C PHE A 64 0.12 -1.59 11.95
N GLY A 65 -0.24 -2.71 12.60
CA GLY A 65 0.40 -4.01 12.41
C GLY A 65 1.62 -4.29 13.29
N PHE A 66 2.01 -3.37 14.18
CA PHE A 66 3.06 -3.55 15.18
C PHE A 66 2.52 -4.01 16.53
N SER A 67 3.35 -4.65 17.36
CA SER A 67 2.98 -4.97 18.73
C SER A 67 3.04 -3.72 19.62
N GLY A 68 2.16 -3.60 20.63
CA GLY A 68 2.21 -2.50 21.60
C GLY A 68 3.58 -2.35 22.29
N ASP A 69 4.28 -3.46 22.55
CA ASP A 69 5.65 -3.45 23.07
C ASP A 69 6.67 -2.83 22.10
N GLU A 70 6.52 -3.05 20.79
CA GLU A 70 7.40 -2.47 19.76
C GLU A 70 7.19 -0.96 19.65
N LEU A 71 5.92 -0.53 19.70
CA LEU A 71 5.55 0.87 19.69
C LEU A 71 6.02 1.59 20.96
N ARG A 72 5.89 0.95 22.12
CA ARG A 72 6.36 1.50 23.41
C ARG A 72 7.88 1.68 23.45
N ARG A 73 8.62 0.71 22.89
CA ARG A 73 10.09 0.80 22.73
C ARG A 73 10.48 1.93 21.76
N ALA A 74 9.76 2.04 20.64
CA ALA A 74 9.99 3.12 19.67
C ALA A 74 9.60 4.50 20.24
N ALA A 75 8.57 4.59 21.08
CA ALA A 75 8.17 5.81 21.77
C ALA A 75 9.13 6.23 22.91
N GLY A 76 10.15 5.42 23.22
CA GLY A 76 11.11 5.72 24.28
C GLY A 76 10.54 5.59 25.70
N MET A 77 9.54 4.72 25.90
CA MET A 77 8.85 4.49 27.17
C MET A 77 9.39 3.28 27.95
N ASP A 78 10.69 3.00 27.80
CA ASP A 78 11.44 1.94 28.50
C ASP A 78 11.65 2.29 29.99
#